data_AF-A0A8S4RRE8-F1
#
_entry.id   AF-A0A8S4RRE8-F1
#
_cell.length_a   1.000
_cell.length_b   1.000
_cell.length_c   1.000
_cell.angle_alpha   90.00
_cell.angle_beta   90.00
_cell.angle_gamma   90.00
#
_symmetry.space_group_name_H-M   'P 1'
#
loop_
_entity.id
_entity.type
_entity.pdbx_description
1 polymer ?
#
loop_
_entity_poly.entity_id
_entity_poly.type
_entity_poly.pdbx_seq_one_letter_code
_entity_poly.pdbx_strand_id
1 'polypeptide(L)'
;MHSGPISPLKNSQRLSSIVQARILTFFGHVSRRDNDSNERLVVQGRIEGTRSRGRSPMTWADQIKWLSPYVSVLESQPERSGDE
;
A
#
# COMPACT_ATOMS: atom_id res chain seq x y z
N MET A 1 -45.98 3.86 2.26
CA MET A 1 -44.75 4.64 2.04
C MET A 1 -43.93 3.91 1.00
N HIS A 2 -43.86 4.43 -0.23
CA HIS A 2 -43.20 3.77 -1.36
C HIS A 2 -41.72 4.17 -1.40
N SER A 3 -40.82 3.30 -0.92
CA SER A 3 -39.39 3.44 -1.19
C SER A 3 -39.11 2.90 -2.58
N GLY A 4 -38.99 3.79 -3.57
CA GLY A 4 -38.59 3.44 -4.94
C GLY A 4 -37.15 2.93 -5.00
N PRO A 5 -36.77 2.24 -6.10
CA PRO A 5 -35.44 1.66 -6.26
C PRO A 5 -34.37 2.76 -6.28
N ILE A 6 -33.33 2.59 -5.45
CA ILE A 6 -32.15 3.46 -5.42
C ILE A 6 -31.37 3.18 -6.70
N SER A 7 -31.46 4.09 -7.67
CA SER A 7 -30.67 4.04 -8.89
C SER A 7 -29.17 3.97 -8.53
N PRO A 8 -28.40 3.02 -9.09
CA PRO A 8 -26.95 2.99 -8.87
C PRO A 8 -26.35 4.30 -9.41
N LEU A 9 -25.55 4.97 -8.58
CA LEU A 9 -24.89 6.23 -8.91
C LEU A 9 -24.15 6.10 -10.25
N LYS A 10 -24.60 6.86 -11.26
CA LYS A 10 -23.94 6.96 -12.57
C LYS A 10 -22.52 7.49 -12.39
N ASN A 11 -21.54 6.58 -12.50
CA ASN A 11 -20.12 6.77 -12.81
C ASN A 11 -19.57 8.20 -12.65
N SER A 12 -19.65 8.72 -11.43
CA SER A 12 -18.67 9.66 -10.91
C SER A 12 -17.59 8.77 -10.32
N GLN A 13 -16.31 8.93 -10.68
CA GLN A 13 -15.24 8.16 -10.03
C GLN A 13 -15.49 8.18 -8.51
N ARG A 14 -15.62 7.00 -7.91
CA ARG A 14 -15.82 6.89 -6.47
C ARG A 14 -14.69 7.67 -5.80
N LEU A 15 -15.02 8.54 -4.85
CA LEU A 15 -14.02 9.32 -4.11
C LEU A 15 -12.90 8.42 -3.56
N SER A 16 -13.26 7.21 -3.12
CA SER A 16 -12.31 6.18 -2.70
C SER A 16 -11.26 5.85 -3.77
N SER A 17 -11.65 5.71 -5.03
CA SER A 17 -10.75 5.42 -6.15
C SER A 17 -9.82 6.59 -6.45
N ILE A 18 -10.31 7.83 -6.34
CA ILE A 18 -9.49 9.04 -6.50
C ILE A 18 -8.44 9.12 -5.38
N VAL A 19 -8.86 8.89 -4.14
CA VAL A 19 -7.96 8.90 -2.98
C VAL A 19 -6.91 7.79 -3.09
N GLN A 20 -7.32 6.57 -3.44
CA GLN A 20 -6.41 5.44 -3.68
C GLN A 20 -5.37 5.75 -4.75
N ALA A 21 -5.80 6.30 -5.89
CA ALA A 21 -4.89 6.68 -6.97
C ALA A 21 -3.86 7.72 -6.50
N ARG A 22 -4.29 8.76 -5.77
CA ARG A 22 -3.38 9.79 -5.23
C ARG A 22 -2.38 9.22 -4.23
N ILE A 23 -2.81 8.31 -3.35
CA ILE A 23 -1.93 7.63 -2.40
C ILE A 23 -0.86 6.84 -3.14
N LEU A 24 -1.25 6.05 -4.16
CA LEU A 24 -0.31 5.25 -4.95
C LEU A 24 0.66 6.12 -5.75
N THR A 25 0.21 7.22 -6.36
CA THR A 25 1.07 8.17 -7.06
C THR A 25 2.10 8.79 -6.12
N PHE A 26 1.68 9.22 -4.93
CA PHE A 26 2.58 9.80 -3.94
C PHE A 26 3.59 8.76 -3.43
N PHE A 27 3.14 7.55 -3.11
CA PHE A 27 4.02 6.46 -2.67
C PHE A 27 5.05 6.09 -3.75
N GLY A 28 4.61 5.99 -5.01
CA GLY A 28 5.50 5.70 -6.14
C GLY A 28 6.53 6.80 -6.38
N HIS A 29 6.14 8.08 -6.22
CA HIS A 29 7.04 9.22 -6.31
C HIS A 29 8.12 9.19 -5.22
N VAL A 30 7.73 8.98 -3.96
CA VAL A 30 8.67 8.91 -2.82
C VAL A 30 9.58 7.69 -2.93
N SER A 31 9.06 6.54 -3.35
CA SER A 31 9.84 5.29 -3.47
C SER A 31 10.96 5.35 -4.50
N ARG A 32 10.88 6.24 -5.49
CA ARG A 32 11.88 6.44 -6.55
C ARG A 32 12.97 7.45 -6.21
N ARG A 33 12.87 8.14 -5.08
CA ARG A 33 13.93 9.07 -4.60
C ARG A 33 15.14 8.30 -4.09
N ASP A 34 16.28 8.98 -4.01
CA ASP A 34 17.52 8.42 -3.47
C ASP A 34 17.35 7.89 -2.04
N ASN A 35 18.19 6.94 -1.65
CA ASN A 35 18.13 6.30 -0.32
C ASN A 35 18.30 7.30 0.84
N ASP A 36 18.95 8.43 0.59
CA ASP A 36 19.18 9.50 1.58
C ASP A 36 17.98 10.44 1.73
N SER A 37 16.89 10.23 0.97
CA SER A 37 15.65 10.98 1.12
C SER A 37 14.97 10.64 2.45
N ASN A 38 14.85 11.64 3.31
CA ASN A 38 14.09 11.55 4.56
C ASN A 38 12.65 11.06 4.35
N GLU A 39 12.01 11.49 3.26
CA GLU A 39 10.66 11.04 2.93
C GLU A 39 10.61 9.54 2.65
N ARG A 40 11.60 9.00 1.93
CA ARG A 40 11.70 7.57 1.65
C ARG A 40 11.96 6.76 2.93
N LEU A 41 12.80 7.24 3.83
CA LEU A 41 13.07 6.61 5.12
C LEU A 41 11.80 6.52 5.99
N VAL A 42 11.02 7.60 6.05
CA VAL A 42 9.74 7.65 6.80
C VAL A 42 8.72 6.70 6.19
N VAL A 43 8.57 6.70 4.86
CA VAL A 43 7.60 5.88 4.13
C VAL A 43 7.92 4.37 4.24
N GLN A 44 9.19 4.00 4.11
CA GLN A 44 9.63 2.60 4.19
C GLN A 44 9.81 2.12 5.63
N GLY A 45 9.89 3.03 6.60
CA GLY A 45 10.13 2.69 8.00
C GLY A 45 11.47 2.00 8.22
N ARG A 46 12.43 2.13 7.29
CA ARG A 46 13.82 1.66 7.43
C ARG A 46 14.65 2.78 8.02
N ILE A 47 14.85 2.74 9.34
CA ILE A 47 15.81 3.59 10.04
C ILE A 47 17.00 2.69 10.38
N GLU A 48 18.19 3.08 9.94
CA GLU A 48 19.45 2.42 10.26
C GLU A 48 19.65 2.40 11.79
N GLY A 49 19.98 1.25 12.38
CA GLY A 49 20.22 1.12 13.82
C GLY A 49 19.82 -0.24 14.41
N THR A 50 20.29 -0.52 15.63
CA THR A 50 20.00 -1.75 16.37
C THR A 50 18.58 -1.67 16.94
N ARG A 51 17.59 -2.19 16.20
CA ARG A 51 16.21 -2.30 16.71
C ARG A 51 16.11 -3.45 17.71
N SER A 52 15.32 -3.26 18.76
CA SER A 52 14.99 -4.32 19.71
C SER A 52 14.35 -5.50 18.99
N ARG A 53 14.77 -6.73 19.30
CA ARG A 53 14.15 -7.96 18.78
C ARG A 53 12.65 -7.97 19.13
N GLY A 54 11.79 -8.23 18.14
CA GLY A 54 10.33 -8.22 18.28
C GLY A 54 9.63 -8.13 16.93
N ARG A 55 8.29 -8.01 16.94
CA ARG A 55 7.51 -7.80 15.71
C ARG A 55 7.86 -6.44 15.10
N SER A 56 8.16 -6.42 13.80
CA SER A 56 8.37 -5.17 13.07
C SER A 56 7.12 -4.27 13.19
N PRO A 57 7.28 -2.97 13.50
CA PRO A 57 6.16 -2.03 13.48
C PRO A 57 5.48 -2.01 12.12
N MET A 58 4.16 -1.79 12.12
CA MET A 58 3.41 -1.60 10.87
C MET A 58 3.93 -0.35 10.17
N THR A 59 4.44 -0.52 8.96
CA THR A 59 4.96 0.57 8.14
C THR A 59 3.85 1.18 7.29
N TRP A 60 4.05 2.40 6.80
CA TRP A 60 3.12 2.99 5.85
C TRP A 60 3.08 2.18 4.53
N ALA A 61 4.20 1.58 4.13
CA ALA A 61 4.24 0.63 3.01
C ALA A 61 3.31 -0.59 3.19
N ASP A 62 3.15 -1.09 4.42
CA ASP A 62 2.22 -2.19 4.72
C ASP A 62 0.76 -1.78 4.46
N GLN A 63 0.41 -0.50 4.62
CA GLN A 63 -0.93 0.01 4.32
C GLN A 63 -1.21 0.03 2.81
N ILE A 64 -0.20 0.29 1.98
CA ILE A 64 -0.31 0.30 0.51
C ILE A 64 -0.64 -1.09 -0.03
N LYS A 65 -0.17 -2.16 0.63
CA LYS A 65 -0.46 -3.54 0.25
C LYS A 65 -1.97 -3.84 0.24
N TRP A 66 -2.74 -3.20 1.12
CA TRP A 66 -4.20 -3.34 1.19
C TRP A 66 -4.95 -2.55 0.11
N LEU A 67 -4.30 -1.52 -0.47
CA LEU A 67 -4.87 -0.69 -1.52
C LEU A 67 -4.61 -1.26 -2.92
N SER A 68 -3.59 -2.10 -3.07
CA SER A 68 -3.33 -2.82 -4.31
C SER A 68 -4.01 -4.18 -4.29
N PRO A 69 -5.03 -4.43 -5.13
CA PRO A 69 -5.69 -5.73 -5.21
C PRO A 69 -4.76 -6.87 -5.66
N TYR A 70 -3.51 -6.58 -6.02
CA TYR A 70 -2.54 -7.54 -6.55
C TYR A 70 -1.47 -7.99 -5.53
N VAL A 71 -1.28 -7.26 -4.43
CA VAL A 71 -0.14 -7.53 -3.51
C VAL A 71 -0.43 -8.69 -2.54
N SER A 72 -1.69 -8.89 -2.14
CA SER A 72 -2.10 -10.06 -1.34
C SER A 72 -1.93 -11.39 -2.09
N VAL A 73 -1.95 -11.37 -3.43
CA VAL A 73 -1.79 -12.56 -4.29
C VAL A 73 -0.34 -13.00 -4.40
N LEU A 74 0.62 -12.06 -4.40
CA LEU A 74 2.05 -12.37 -4.55
C LEU A 74 2.69 -12.83 -3.24
N GLU A 75 2.20 -12.35 -2.09
CA GLU A 75 2.68 -12.78 -0.77
C GLU A 75 2.13 -14.17 -0.34
N SER A 76 1.25 -14.76 -1.16
CA SER A 76 0.70 -16.11 -0.98
C SER A 76 1.45 -17.19 -1.77
N GLN A 77 2.56 -16.87 -2.45
CA GLN A 77 3.40 -17.87 -3.11
C GLN A 77 4.44 -18.39 -2.10
N PRO A 78 4.45 -19.69 -1.76
CA PRO A 78 5.53 -20.23 -0.94
C PRO A 78 6.84 -20.09 -1.72
N GLU A 79 7.84 -19.52 -1.06
CA GLU A 79 9.23 -19.45 -1.51
C GLU A 79 9.58 -20.77 -2.21
N ARG A 80 9.78 -20.71 -3.53
CA ARG A 80 10.26 -21.85 -4.31
C ARG A 80 11.66 -22.14 -3.79
N SER A 81 11.76 -23.19 -2.98
CA SER A 81 13.01 -23.70 -2.44
C SER A 81 14.03 -23.82 -3.57
N GLY A 82 15.20 -23.24 -3.35
CA GLY A 82 16.36 -23.54 -4.17
C GLY A 82 16.67 -25.03 -4.05
N ASP A 83 16.80 -25.67 -5.20
CA ASP A 83 17.60 -26.86 -5.42
C ASP A 83 17.99 -26.81 -6.90
N GLU A 84 19.25 -26.41 -7.15
CA GLU A 84 20.25 -27.02 -8.04
C GLU A 84 21.51 -26.14 -8.13
#